data_AF-A0A9P0DCQ3-F1
#
_entry.id   AF-A0A9P0DCQ3-F1
#
_cell.length_a   1.000
_cell.length_b   1.000
_cell.length_c   1.000
_cell.angle_alpha   90.00
_cell.angle_beta   90.00
_cell.angle_gamma   90.00
#
_symmetry.space_group_name_H-M   'P 1'
#
loop_
_entity.id
_entity.type
_entity.pdbx_description
1 polymer ?
#
loop_
_entity_poly.entity_id
_entity_poly.type
_entity_poly.pdbx_seq_one_letter_code
_entity_poly.pdbx_strand_id
1 'polypeptide(L)'
;MPADQELNQVLVRRQEINEALDNGQEVRIKYRIVNVYTEFHEFTRKEIKSIEATFKKFNTNKDGFLSLDELKRMMEVLGAPQTHVGLKAMIREVDEDDDGRLSFQEFMLVFRKARAGALDEDSGLGQLARLAEIDVDKVGVCGAKEFFEAKIGELTKRSKFEDEIRQEQEDRKRDEEERAMRRQDFLQKAAIFKVI
;
A
#
# COMPACT_ATOMS: atom_id res chain seq x y z
N MET A 1 -15.88 -19.59 33.83
CA MET A 1 -16.20 -18.58 34.85
C MET A 1 -17.67 -18.75 35.23
N PRO A 2 -18.05 -18.57 36.51
CA PRO A 2 -19.40 -18.87 36.99
C PRO A 2 -20.37 -17.82 36.46
N ALA A 3 -21.41 -18.25 35.74
CA ALA A 3 -22.38 -17.39 35.06
C ALA A 3 -23.06 -16.36 35.99
N ASP A 4 -23.11 -16.63 37.31
CA ASP A 4 -23.66 -15.73 38.32
C ASP A 4 -22.88 -14.41 38.44
N GLN A 5 -21.57 -14.45 38.23
CA GLN A 5 -20.72 -13.26 38.35
C GLN A 5 -20.95 -12.30 37.18
N GLU A 6 -21.14 -12.84 35.97
CA GLU A 6 -21.47 -12.05 34.78
C GLU A 6 -22.89 -11.47 34.88
N LEU A 7 -23.87 -12.25 35.37
CA LEU A 7 -25.23 -11.78 35.55
C LEU A 7 -25.32 -10.63 36.56
N ASN A 8 -24.55 -10.72 37.65
CA ASN A 8 -24.49 -9.70 38.68
C ASN A 8 -23.89 -8.38 38.14
N GLN A 9 -22.80 -8.47 37.35
CA GLN A 9 -22.21 -7.30 36.70
C GLN A 9 -23.17 -6.61 35.73
N VAL A 10 -23.96 -7.40 34.98
CA VAL A 10 -24.97 -6.87 34.05
C VAL A 10 -26.11 -6.17 34.81
N LEU A 11 -26.56 -6.73 35.93
CA LEU A 11 -27.60 -6.14 36.79
C LEU A 11 -27.14 -4.82 37.42
N VAL A 12 -25.93 -4.79 37.99
CA VAL A 12 -25.33 -3.59 38.58
C VAL A 12 -25.24 -2.48 37.53
N ARG A 13 -24.67 -2.79 36.37
CA ARG A 13 -24.54 -1.82 35.27
C ARG A 13 -25.90 -1.27 34.82
N ARG A 14 -26.95 -2.09 34.84
CA ARG A 14 -28.29 -1.66 34.45
C ARG A 14 -28.95 -0.78 35.51
N GLN A 15 -28.70 -1.02 36.80
CA GLN A 15 -29.13 -0.13 37.88
C GLN A 15 -28.44 1.23 37.78
N GLU A 16 -27.12 1.26 37.58
CA GLU A 16 -26.35 2.50 37.43
C GLU A 16 -26.86 3.35 36.26
N ILE A 17 -27.18 2.71 35.12
CA ILE A 17 -27.78 3.37 33.96
C ILE A 17 -29.14 3.98 34.31
N ASN A 18 -30.00 3.24 34.99
CA ASN A 18 -31.34 3.72 35.36
C ASN A 18 -31.26 4.88 36.37
N GLU A 19 -30.38 4.79 37.38
CA GLU A 19 -30.15 5.86 38.34
C GLU A 19 -29.60 7.12 37.66
N ALA A 20 -28.65 6.98 36.74
CA ALA A 20 -28.13 8.11 35.99
C ALA A 20 -29.22 8.77 35.11
N LEU A 21 -30.07 7.98 34.46
CA LEU A 21 -31.23 8.50 33.70
C LEU A 21 -32.24 9.23 34.60
N ASP A 22 -32.60 8.66 35.76
CA ASP A 22 -33.52 9.29 36.72
C ASP A 22 -32.96 10.59 37.29
N ASN A 23 -31.64 10.69 37.44
CA ASN A 23 -30.94 11.91 37.85
C ASN A 23 -30.74 12.92 36.70
N GLY A 24 -31.28 12.65 35.51
CA GLY A 24 -31.15 13.53 34.34
C GLY A 24 -29.74 13.60 33.75
N GLN A 25 -28.86 12.65 34.08
CA GLN A 25 -27.52 12.56 33.51
C GLN A 25 -27.57 11.86 32.14
N GLU A 26 -26.82 12.39 31.18
CA GLU A 26 -26.65 11.74 29.87
C GLU A 26 -25.87 10.43 30.03
N VAL A 27 -26.55 9.30 29.83
CA VAL A 27 -25.91 7.99 29.86
C VAL A 27 -25.36 7.66 28.48
N ARG A 28 -24.04 7.74 28.32
CA ARG A 28 -23.36 7.28 27.12
C ARG A 28 -23.36 5.75 27.06
N ILE A 29 -23.98 5.19 26.03
CA ILE A 29 -23.96 3.74 25.76
C ILE A 29 -22.52 3.36 25.41
N LYS A 30 -21.78 2.77 26.36
CA LYS A 30 -20.36 2.44 26.15
C LYS A 30 -20.11 1.29 25.17
N TYR A 31 -21.07 0.40 24.93
CA TYR A 31 -20.93 -0.68 23.94
C TYR A 31 -22.25 -0.91 23.24
N ARG A 32 -22.39 -0.36 22.03
CA ARG A 32 -23.41 -0.80 21.09
C ARG A 32 -22.83 -2.05 20.43
N ILE A 33 -23.46 -3.23 20.59
CA ILE A 33 -23.08 -4.40 19.77
C ILE A 33 -23.54 -4.07 18.35
N VAL A 34 -22.67 -3.39 17.60
CA VAL A 34 -22.91 -3.03 16.22
C VAL A 34 -22.29 -4.09 15.35
N ASN A 35 -23.10 -4.66 14.47
CA ASN A 35 -22.55 -5.48 13.42
C ASN A 35 -21.72 -4.56 12.49
N VAL A 36 -20.40 -4.76 12.48
CA VAL A 36 -19.44 -4.00 11.67
C VAL A 36 -19.88 -3.92 10.20
N TYR A 37 -20.42 -5.01 9.65
CA TYR A 37 -20.87 -5.05 8.25
C TYR A 37 -22.10 -4.18 7.98
N THR A 38 -22.88 -3.83 9.00
CA THR A 38 -24.04 -2.94 8.87
C THR A 38 -23.68 -1.48 9.10
N GLU A 39 -22.69 -1.22 9.95
CA GLU A 39 -22.23 0.13 10.28
C GLU A 39 -21.32 0.71 9.20
N PHE A 40 -20.47 -0.13 8.62
CA PHE A 40 -19.47 0.23 7.62
C PHE A 40 -19.89 -0.26 6.23
N HIS A 41 -21.11 0.10 5.82
CA HIS A 41 -21.72 -0.34 4.56
C HIS A 41 -21.01 0.23 3.32
N GLU A 42 -20.21 1.29 3.48
CA GLU A 42 -19.37 1.86 2.43
C GLU A 42 -18.15 0.99 2.08
N PHE A 43 -17.85 -0.04 2.88
CA PHE A 43 -16.80 -1.02 2.61
C PHE A 43 -17.42 -2.35 2.19
N THR A 44 -16.85 -2.98 1.16
CA THR A 44 -17.22 -4.32 0.76
C THR A 44 -16.78 -5.33 1.83
N ARG A 45 -17.47 -6.47 1.91
CA ARG A 45 -17.09 -7.56 2.83
C ARG A 45 -15.65 -8.04 2.64
N LYS A 46 -15.10 -7.93 1.42
CA LYS A 46 -13.70 -8.28 1.12
C LYS A 46 -12.75 -7.27 1.75
N GLU A 47 -13.00 -5.98 1.58
CA GLU A 47 -12.20 -4.91 2.21
C GLU A 47 -12.21 -5.04 3.72
N ILE A 48 -13.38 -5.21 4.33
CA ILE A 48 -13.52 -5.38 5.79
C ILE A 48 -12.69 -6.59 6.27
N LYS A 49 -12.72 -7.72 5.55
CA LYS A 49 -11.89 -8.88 5.89
C LYS A 49 -10.39 -8.62 5.74
N SER A 50 -9.98 -7.84 4.74
CA SER A 50 -8.57 -7.47 4.56
C SER A 50 -8.08 -6.58 5.70
N ILE A 51 -8.89 -5.59 6.07
CA ILE A 51 -8.62 -4.69 7.21
C ILE A 51 -8.56 -5.51 8.50
N GLU A 52 -9.50 -6.44 8.71
CA GLU A 52 -9.51 -7.35 9.86
C GLU A 52 -8.25 -8.24 9.91
N ALA A 53 -7.81 -8.77 8.76
CA ALA A 53 -6.60 -9.57 8.69
C ALA A 53 -5.35 -8.76 9.05
N THR A 54 -5.27 -7.50 8.57
CA THR A 54 -4.19 -6.57 8.94
C THR A 54 -4.21 -6.27 10.44
N PHE A 55 -5.38 -5.94 10.99
CA PHE A 55 -5.54 -5.70 12.43
C PHE A 55 -5.05 -6.89 13.27
N LYS A 56 -5.51 -8.11 12.94
CA LYS A 56 -5.11 -9.34 13.62
C LYS A 56 -3.63 -9.70 13.44
N LYS A 57 -3.01 -9.27 12.34
CA LYS A 57 -1.59 -9.52 12.08
C LYS A 57 -0.70 -8.74 13.04
N PHE A 58 -1.08 -7.51 13.38
CA PHE A 58 -0.29 -6.62 14.24
C PHE A 58 -0.68 -6.70 15.72
N ASN A 59 -1.94 -7.04 16.01
CA ASN A 59 -2.37 -7.39 17.36
C ASN A 59 -1.73 -8.72 17.79
N THR A 60 -0.59 -8.62 18.48
CA THR A 60 0.21 -9.79 18.88
C THR A 60 -0.35 -10.41 20.15
N ASN A 61 -0.93 -9.58 21.02
CA ASN A 61 -1.46 -9.99 22.32
C ASN A 61 -2.84 -10.68 22.23
N LYS A 62 -3.51 -10.57 21.08
CA LYS A 62 -4.86 -11.08 20.77
C LYS A 62 -5.91 -10.63 21.77
N ASP A 63 -5.74 -9.45 22.35
CA ASP A 63 -6.67 -8.83 23.28
C ASP A 63 -7.84 -8.12 22.57
N GLY A 64 -7.76 -7.97 21.23
CA GLY A 64 -8.78 -7.32 20.42
C GLY A 64 -8.59 -5.81 20.28
N PHE A 65 -7.52 -5.25 20.83
CA PHE A 65 -7.18 -3.83 20.80
C PHE A 65 -5.74 -3.62 20.31
N LEU A 66 -5.51 -2.62 19.47
CA LEU A 66 -4.15 -2.26 19.07
C LEU A 66 -3.58 -1.26 20.07
N SER A 67 -2.58 -1.70 20.83
CA SER A 67 -1.83 -0.82 21.72
C SER A 67 -0.93 0.15 20.94
N LEU A 68 -0.44 1.20 21.61
CA LEU A 68 0.46 2.18 21.00
C LEU A 68 1.74 1.54 20.45
N ASP A 69 2.30 0.56 21.16
CA ASP A 69 3.51 -0.16 20.72
C ASP A 69 3.24 -1.04 19.49
N GLU A 70 2.05 -1.65 19.41
CA GLU A 70 1.64 -2.44 18.25
C GLU A 70 1.35 -1.54 17.03
N LEU A 71 0.71 -0.38 17.24
CA LEU A 71 0.53 0.64 16.21
C LEU A 71 1.87 1.17 15.71
N LYS A 72 2.83 1.42 16.61
CA LYS A 72 4.19 1.82 16.24
C LYS A 72 4.83 0.78 15.32
N ARG A 73 4.83 -0.49 15.73
CA ARG A 73 5.39 -1.59 14.94
C ARG A 73 4.70 -1.70 13.59
N MET A 74 3.38 -1.53 13.55
CA MET A 74 2.64 -1.52 12.29
C MET A 74 3.13 -0.43 11.34
N MET A 75 3.25 0.82 11.82
CA MET A 75 3.74 1.94 11.02
C MET A 75 5.18 1.75 10.54
N GLU A 76 6.05 1.15 11.36
CA GLU A 76 7.42 0.79 10.98
C GLU A 76 7.43 -0.27 9.86
N VAL A 77 6.61 -1.31 9.95
CA VAL A 77 6.51 -2.37 8.94
C VAL A 77 5.91 -1.86 7.62
N LEU A 78 5.00 -0.90 7.69
CA LEU A 78 4.40 -0.27 6.51
C LEU A 78 5.35 0.75 5.84
N GLY A 79 6.51 1.06 6.45
CA GLY A 79 7.50 1.96 5.87
C GLY A 79 7.23 3.45 6.12
N ALA A 80 6.33 3.77 7.06
CA ALA A 80 5.95 5.13 7.42
C ALA A 80 6.09 5.34 8.94
N PRO A 81 7.31 5.31 9.49
CA PRO A 81 7.52 5.42 10.93
C PRO A 81 7.02 6.76 11.46
N GLN A 82 6.24 6.72 12.54
CA GLN A 82 5.69 7.91 13.20
C GLN A 82 6.35 8.15 14.55
N THR A 83 6.39 9.41 14.98
CA THR A 83 6.87 9.76 16.33
C THR A 83 5.89 9.29 17.39
N HIS A 84 6.35 9.11 18.64
CA HIS A 84 5.45 8.74 19.74
C HIS A 84 4.28 9.73 19.91
N VAL A 85 4.55 11.03 19.76
CA VAL A 85 3.53 12.08 19.83
C VAL A 85 2.55 11.96 18.66
N GLY A 86 3.05 11.71 17.45
CA GLY A 86 2.23 11.45 16.27
C GLY A 86 1.31 10.24 16.45
N LEU A 87 1.83 9.13 16.97
CA LEU A 87 1.04 7.92 17.26
C LEU A 87 -0.06 8.18 18.29
N LYS A 88 0.22 8.94 19.35
CA LYS A 88 -0.81 9.35 20.31
C LYS A 88 -1.89 10.21 19.66
N ALA A 89 -1.49 11.15 18.79
CA ALA A 89 -2.43 11.99 18.07
C ALA A 89 -3.32 11.16 17.12
N MET A 90 -2.73 10.18 16.43
CA MET A 90 -3.46 9.25 15.56
C MET A 90 -4.52 8.46 16.33
N ILE A 91 -4.16 7.88 17.48
CA ILE A 91 -5.11 7.14 18.34
C ILE A 91 -6.23 8.07 18.78
N ARG A 92 -5.87 9.22 19.38
CA ARG A 92 -6.82 10.19 19.92
C ARG A 92 -7.83 10.72 18.90
N GLU A 93 -7.50 10.70 17.61
CA GLU A 93 -8.41 11.18 16.58
C GLU A 93 -9.60 10.23 16.32
N VAL A 94 -9.43 8.94 16.61
CA VAL A 94 -10.44 7.91 16.32
C VAL A 94 -10.87 7.10 17.55
N ASP A 95 -10.17 7.26 18.67
CA ASP A 95 -10.51 6.74 19.99
C ASP A 95 -11.79 7.44 20.51
N GLU A 96 -12.92 6.74 20.44
CA GLU A 96 -14.24 7.28 20.83
C GLU A 96 -14.58 6.98 22.30
N ASP A 97 -13.94 5.95 22.88
CA ASP A 97 -14.16 5.54 24.27
C ASP A 97 -13.05 5.99 25.25
N ASP A 98 -12.05 6.71 24.74
CA ASP A 98 -10.89 7.27 25.46
C ASP A 98 -10.10 6.19 26.23
N ASP A 99 -10.01 4.98 25.70
CA ASP A 99 -9.28 3.86 26.31
C ASP A 99 -7.76 3.88 26.02
N GLY A 100 -7.33 4.76 25.10
CA GLY A 100 -5.94 4.93 24.69
C GLY A 100 -5.38 3.79 23.85
N ARG A 101 -6.25 2.93 23.34
CA ARG A 101 -5.99 1.83 22.41
C ARG A 101 -6.90 2.00 21.19
N LEU A 102 -6.77 1.09 20.22
CA LEU A 102 -7.66 1.08 19.06
C LEU A 102 -8.40 -0.25 18.99
N SER A 103 -9.70 -0.21 19.23
CA SER A 103 -10.58 -1.32 18.89
C SER A 103 -10.67 -1.51 17.37
N PHE A 104 -11.20 -2.66 16.93
CA PHE A 104 -11.39 -2.90 15.50
C PHE A 104 -12.36 -1.90 14.84
N GLN A 105 -13.37 -1.41 15.57
CA GLN A 105 -14.31 -0.41 15.05
C GLN A 105 -13.63 0.94 14.82
N GLU A 106 -12.80 1.38 15.77
CA GLU A 106 -12.03 2.63 15.68
C GLU A 106 -10.95 2.53 14.60
N PHE A 107 -10.36 1.35 14.46
CA PHE A 107 -9.47 1.06 13.34
C PHE A 107 -10.20 1.24 12.00
N MET A 108 -11.45 0.80 11.87
CA MET A 108 -12.26 1.02 10.67
C MET A 108 -12.66 2.48 10.46
N LEU A 109 -12.87 3.25 11.53
CA LEU A 109 -13.12 4.69 11.47
C LEU A 109 -11.96 5.44 10.78
N VAL A 110 -10.71 4.99 10.94
CA VAL A 110 -9.55 5.54 10.20
C VAL A 110 -9.78 5.45 8.69
N PHE A 111 -10.13 4.26 8.19
CA PHE A 111 -10.35 4.05 6.75
C PHE A 111 -11.57 4.83 6.24
N ARG A 112 -12.62 4.93 7.05
CA ARG A 112 -13.79 5.76 6.73
C ARG A 112 -13.41 7.22 6.54
N LYS A 113 -12.66 7.79 7.49
CA LYS A 113 -12.20 9.18 7.42
C LYS A 113 -11.27 9.41 6.23
N ALA A 114 -10.38 8.45 5.94
CA ALA A 114 -9.52 8.49 4.75
C ALA A 114 -10.35 8.52 3.46
N ARG A 115 -11.31 7.60 3.30
CA ARG A 115 -12.20 7.52 2.12
C ARG A 115 -13.10 8.76 1.98
N ALA A 116 -13.49 9.38 3.10
CA ALA A 116 -14.24 10.63 3.11
C ALA A 116 -13.39 11.86 2.77
N GLY A 117 -12.07 11.72 2.62
CA GLY A 117 -11.15 12.85 2.40
C GLY A 117 -11.06 13.79 3.61
N ALA A 118 -11.42 13.31 4.80
CA ALA A 118 -11.38 14.10 6.03
C ALA A 118 -9.99 14.10 6.70
N LEU A 119 -9.09 13.23 6.24
CA LEU A 119 -7.71 13.14 6.70
C LEU A 119 -6.79 13.87 5.74
N ASP A 120 -5.82 14.58 6.30
CA ASP A 120 -4.71 15.14 5.54
C ASP A 120 -3.84 14.01 4.96
N GLU A 121 -3.48 14.11 3.69
CA GLU A 121 -2.74 13.04 2.98
C GLU A 121 -1.36 12.77 3.58
N ASP A 122 -0.74 13.78 4.18
CA ASP A 122 0.57 13.68 4.83
C ASP A 122 0.46 13.28 6.31
N SER A 123 -0.76 13.18 6.86
CA SER A 123 -0.97 12.72 8.23
C SER A 123 -0.63 11.24 8.40
N GLY A 124 -0.26 10.85 9.63
CA GLY A 124 0.01 9.45 9.95
C GLY A 124 -1.18 8.52 9.68
N LEU A 125 -2.42 8.99 9.90
CA LEU A 125 -3.63 8.22 9.59
C LEU A 125 -3.88 8.11 8.07
N GLY A 126 -3.59 9.17 7.30
CA GLY A 126 -3.66 9.14 5.84
C GLY A 126 -2.66 8.16 5.24
N GLN A 127 -1.41 8.19 5.73
CA GLN A 127 -0.37 7.24 5.34
C GLN A 127 -0.75 5.80 5.68
N LEU A 128 -1.30 5.56 6.89
CA LEU A 128 -1.78 4.25 7.31
C LEU A 128 -2.86 3.71 6.37
N ALA A 129 -3.88 4.52 6.07
CA ALA A 129 -4.98 4.12 5.19
C ALA A 129 -4.47 3.77 3.79
N ARG A 130 -3.59 4.61 3.21
CA ARG A 130 -2.99 4.37 1.89
C ARG A 130 -2.16 3.08 1.83
N LEU A 131 -1.40 2.79 2.88
CA LEU A 131 -0.52 1.62 2.95
C LEU A 131 -1.29 0.33 3.24
N ALA A 132 -2.46 0.43 3.86
CA ALA A 132 -3.35 -0.70 4.13
C ALA A 132 -4.37 -0.95 3.00
N GLU A 133 -4.65 0.04 2.14
CA GLU A 133 -5.42 -0.08 0.89
C GLU A 133 -4.66 -0.79 -0.25
N ILE A 134 -3.76 -1.73 0.06
CA ILE A 134 -3.17 -2.62 -0.95
C ILE A 134 -4.25 -3.62 -1.38
N ASP A 135 -5.06 -3.16 -2.32
CA ASP A 135 -6.06 -3.90 -3.07
C ASP A 135 -5.34 -5.03 -3.82
N VAL A 136 -5.38 -6.26 -3.31
CA VAL A 136 -4.71 -7.41 -3.92
C VAL A 136 -5.25 -7.71 -5.33
N ASP A 137 -6.45 -7.20 -5.68
CA ASP A 137 -7.04 -7.29 -7.02
C ASP A 137 -6.50 -6.19 -7.98
N LYS A 138 -6.16 -4.97 -7.50
CA LYS A 138 -5.49 -3.91 -8.29
C LYS A 138 -3.97 -3.99 -8.28
N VAL A 139 -3.39 -4.43 -7.17
CA VAL A 139 -1.96 -4.74 -6.98
C VAL A 139 -1.73 -6.20 -7.36
N GLY A 140 -2.37 -6.64 -8.44
CA GLY A 140 -1.85 -7.72 -9.24
C GLY A 140 -0.47 -7.31 -9.71
N VAL A 141 0.57 -7.84 -9.05
CA VAL A 141 1.94 -7.80 -9.52
C VAL A 141 2.45 -6.39 -9.92
N CYS A 142 2.10 -5.31 -9.21
CA CYS A 142 2.67 -3.99 -9.52
C CYS A 142 4.20 -3.99 -9.40
N GLY A 143 4.73 -4.73 -8.41
CA GLY A 143 6.17 -4.95 -8.30
C GLY A 143 6.76 -5.77 -9.44
N ALA A 144 5.99 -6.68 -10.07
CA ALA A 144 6.50 -7.44 -11.21
C ALA A 144 6.38 -6.68 -12.53
N LYS A 145 5.40 -5.80 -12.72
CA LYS A 145 5.35 -4.96 -13.92
C LYS A 145 6.62 -4.12 -14.02
N GLU A 146 6.99 -3.38 -12.96
CA GLU A 146 8.23 -2.59 -12.95
C GLU A 146 9.48 -3.48 -13.06
N PHE A 147 9.49 -4.66 -12.43
CA PHE A 147 10.62 -5.61 -12.49
C PHE A 147 10.79 -6.22 -13.89
N PHE A 148 9.70 -6.62 -14.56
CA PHE A 148 9.72 -7.16 -15.93
C PHE A 148 9.97 -6.06 -16.96
N GLU A 149 9.42 -4.86 -16.79
CA GLU A 149 9.61 -3.72 -17.67
C GLU A 149 11.08 -3.23 -17.61
N ALA A 150 11.69 -3.21 -16.42
CA ALA A 150 13.12 -2.97 -16.25
C ALA A 150 13.98 -4.08 -16.90
N LYS A 151 13.60 -5.36 -16.74
CA LYS A 151 14.34 -6.49 -17.33
C LYS A 151 14.25 -6.53 -18.86
N ILE A 152 13.08 -6.26 -19.42
CA ILE A 152 12.86 -6.13 -20.88
C ILE A 152 13.62 -4.92 -21.41
N GLY A 153 13.60 -3.79 -20.71
CA GLY A 153 14.39 -2.61 -21.07
C GLY A 153 15.90 -2.88 -21.12
N GLU A 154 16.44 -3.65 -20.17
CA GLU A 154 17.86 -4.03 -20.11
C GLU A 154 18.25 -4.99 -21.25
N LEU A 155 17.40 -5.98 -21.56
CA LEU A 155 17.58 -6.90 -22.69
C LEU A 155 17.48 -6.17 -24.05
N THR A 156 16.56 -5.22 -24.17
CA THR A 156 16.36 -4.44 -25.40
C THR A 156 17.51 -3.46 -25.62
N LYS A 157 18.10 -2.89 -24.55
CA LYS A 157 19.31 -2.05 -24.63
C LYS A 157 20.53 -2.85 -25.11
N ARG A 158 20.68 -4.11 -24.67
CA ARG A 158 21.74 -5.00 -25.20
C ARG A 158 21.56 -5.31 -26.68
N SER A 159 20.33 -5.65 -27.11
CA SER A 159 20.04 -5.94 -28.51
C SER A 159 20.26 -4.73 -29.42
N LYS A 160 19.86 -3.52 -29.00
CA LYS A 160 20.06 -2.30 -29.81
C LYS A 160 21.54 -1.95 -30.01
N PHE A 161 22.38 -2.16 -29.00
CA PHE A 161 23.82 -1.93 -29.13
C PHE A 161 24.49 -2.98 -30.04
N GLU A 162 24.05 -4.24 -29.97
CA GLU A 162 24.54 -5.29 -30.88
C GLU A 162 24.10 -5.06 -32.33
N ASP A 163 22.86 -4.61 -32.56
CA ASP A 163 22.36 -4.24 -33.89
C ASP A 163 23.09 -3.00 -34.46
N GLU A 164 23.37 -1.99 -33.63
CA GLU A 164 24.10 -0.78 -34.04
C GLU A 164 25.55 -1.10 -34.45
N ILE A 165 26.26 -1.97 -33.71
CA ILE A 165 27.61 -2.43 -34.09
C ILE A 165 27.59 -3.24 -35.39
N ARG A 166 26.58 -4.10 -35.59
CA ARG A 166 26.46 -4.89 -36.81
C ARG A 166 26.23 -3.99 -38.03
N GLN A 167 25.34 -3.01 -37.90
CA GLN A 167 25.01 -2.10 -39.00
C GLN A 167 26.21 -1.23 -39.39
N GLU A 168 26.97 -0.72 -38.40
CA GLU A 168 28.18 0.06 -38.67
C GLU A 168 29.29 -0.76 -39.34
N GLN A 169 29.45 -2.05 -38.97
CA GLN A 169 30.39 -2.97 -39.63
C GLN A 169 29.99 -3.26 -41.09
N GLU A 170 28.70 -3.46 -41.37
CA GLU A 170 28.20 -3.72 -42.72
C GLU A 170 28.35 -2.50 -43.63
N ASP A 171 28.00 -1.29 -43.15
CA ASP A 171 28.17 -0.07 -43.94
C ASP A 171 29.65 0.21 -44.22
N ARG A 172 30.53 0.03 -43.24
CA ARG A 172 31.97 0.21 -43.44
C ARG A 172 32.54 -0.75 -44.47
N LYS A 173 32.11 -2.01 -44.45
CA LYS A 173 32.53 -3.02 -45.42
C LYS A 173 32.02 -2.69 -46.82
N ARG A 174 30.78 -2.22 -46.94
CA ARG A 174 30.18 -1.82 -48.22
C ARG A 174 30.90 -0.62 -48.84
N ASP A 175 31.27 0.36 -48.02
CA ASP A 175 32.07 1.52 -48.45
C ASP A 175 33.46 1.11 -48.94
N GLU A 176 34.11 0.16 -48.24
CA GLU A 176 35.41 -0.38 -48.64
C GLU A 176 35.34 -1.18 -49.95
N GLU A 177 34.31 -2.01 -50.12
CA GLU A 177 34.06 -2.77 -51.35
C GLU A 177 33.79 -1.84 -52.54
N GLU A 178 32.99 -0.78 -52.33
CA GLU A 178 32.72 0.21 -53.37
C GLU A 178 33.98 1.01 -53.73
N ARG A 179 34.78 1.41 -52.74
CA ARG A 179 36.09 2.07 -52.99
C ARG A 179 37.06 1.14 -53.70
N ALA A 180 37.07 -0.15 -53.40
CA ALA A 180 37.90 -1.13 -54.09
C ALA A 180 37.46 -1.32 -55.54
N MET A 181 36.15 -1.43 -55.80
CA MET A 181 35.60 -1.50 -57.15
C MET A 181 35.93 -0.24 -57.97
N ARG A 182 35.75 0.95 -57.39
CA ARG A 182 36.12 2.21 -58.08
C ARG A 182 37.61 2.28 -58.40
N ARG A 183 38.49 1.79 -57.51
CA ARG A 183 39.94 1.71 -57.78
C ARG A 183 40.25 0.71 -58.89
N GLN A 184 39.60 -0.46 -58.91
CA GLN A 184 39.78 -1.43 -59.99
C GLN A 184 39.29 -0.91 -61.33
N ASP A 185 38.11 -0.29 -61.39
CA ASP A 185 37.57 0.33 -62.60
C ASP A 185 38.50 1.43 -63.13
N PHE A 186 39.06 2.27 -62.24
CA PHE A 186 40.05 3.27 -62.62
C PHE A 186 41.32 2.62 -63.21
N LEU A 187 41.84 1.56 -62.59
CA LEU A 187 43.03 0.85 -63.09
C LEU A 187 42.77 0.17 -64.43
N GLN A 188 41.59 -0.40 -64.63
CA GLN A 188 41.22 -1.06 -65.88
C GLN A 188 41.08 -0.04 -67.02
N LYS A 189 40.43 1.10 -66.77
CA LYS A 189 40.35 2.22 -67.71
C LYS A 189 41.72 2.82 -68.02
N ALA A 190 42.59 2.96 -67.01
CA ALA A 190 43.96 3.42 -67.21
C ALA A 190 44.81 2.43 -68.02
N ALA A 191 44.61 1.12 -67.84
CA ALA A 191 45.29 0.08 -68.63
C ALA A 191 44.86 0.10 -70.10
N ILE A 192 43.57 0.35 -70.38
CA ILE A 192 43.06 0.52 -71.75
C ILE A 192 43.70 1.73 -72.45
N PHE A 193 43.91 2.84 -71.73
CA PHE A 193 44.53 4.05 -72.28
C PHE A 193 46.06 3.92 -72.52
N LYS A 194 46.70 2.88 -72.00
CA LYS A 194 48.15 2.64 -72.12
C LYS A 194 48.52 1.69 -73.28
N VAL A 195 47.53 1.16 -73.99
CA VAL A 195 47.67 0.16 -75.08
C VAL A 195 47.34 0.75 -76.47
N ILE A 196 47.11 2.07 -76.55
CA ILE A 196 47.02 2.86 -77.80
C ILE A 196 48.26 3.76 -77.88
#